data_AF-A0A8T6YK15-F1
#
_entry.id   AF-A0A8T6YK15-F1
#
_cell.length_a   1.000
_cell.length_b   1.000
_cell.length_c   1.000
_cell.angle_alpha   90.00
_cell.angle_beta   90.00
_cell.angle_gamma   90.00
#
_symmetry.space_group_name_H-M   'P 1'
#
loop_
_entity.id
_entity.type
_entity.pdbx_description
1 polymer ?
#
loop_
_entity_poly.entity_id
_entity_poly.type
_entity_poly.pdbx_seq_one_letter_code
_entity_poly.pdbx_strand_id
1 'polypeptide(L)'
;MTKIVITVIILLLLSVLLSGCTGKKNASSAPDSIQKEEVNVSFQNITRLQEKENMPEISITSFSSVYMHDNLEQKDVYLFGWENVPGNESHRLLVFLRDYHGINWTENATITKDDERKIIRVSANGNAVEIMLYDEGARMTIGEISYHDMWVKEENGTHNLYNKIYRNIYDISARYYAAYNLSIKNNGSTPVDFKLTRMHLREGDRIFNITTAGPYGLSLLEVLEELDRESKMQDTILLPDQILNGSVVFRVDSLYNESFLLMYDATPVTSASFEKSIDALRAAERFDYSVALGVPPYSDSSQRGRMTGSYEPDFDDCCNAWANWMDREIFEVFKKSDVERMLKSPPDSIPVTRMVYALKIMPEKNITMFPVTTRLTNHLLVINDAGNEIINTSDVQHRTIA
;
A
#
# COMPACT_ATOMS: atom_id res chain seq x y z
N MET A 1 9.20 -29.98 37.68
CA MET A 1 8.01 -30.72 37.22
C MET A 1 7.05 -29.86 36.37
N THR A 2 7.50 -28.71 35.85
CA THR A 2 6.66 -27.73 35.12
C THR A 2 7.01 -27.59 33.64
N LYS A 3 8.23 -27.96 33.21
CA LYS A 3 8.61 -27.93 31.77
C LYS A 3 8.03 -29.09 30.96
N ILE A 4 7.90 -30.28 31.54
CA ILE A 4 7.36 -31.46 30.85
C ILE A 4 5.84 -31.32 30.62
N VAL A 5 5.11 -30.68 31.54
CA VAL A 5 3.66 -30.46 31.40
C VAL A 5 3.34 -29.47 30.28
N ILE A 6 4.15 -28.43 30.10
CA ILE A 6 3.96 -27.44 29.02
C ILE A 6 4.26 -28.06 27.65
N THR A 7 5.29 -28.90 27.53
CA THR A 7 5.59 -29.59 26.26
C THR A 7 4.51 -30.60 25.87
N VAL A 8 3.91 -31.29 26.86
CA VAL A 8 2.80 -32.24 26.61
C VAL A 8 1.50 -31.52 26.20
N ILE A 9 1.22 -30.34 26.75
CA ILE A 9 0.03 -29.54 26.38
C ILE A 9 0.13 -28.98 24.95
N ILE A 10 1.33 -28.58 24.51
CA ILE A 10 1.55 -28.08 23.13
C ILE A 10 1.44 -29.23 22.11
N LEU A 11 1.90 -30.45 22.44
CA LEU A 11 1.73 -31.64 21.59
C LEU A 11 0.28 -32.17 21.54
N LEU A 12 -0.50 -32.00 22.62
CA LEU A 12 -1.93 -32.35 22.64
C LEU A 12 -2.79 -31.36 21.83
N LEU A 13 -2.42 -30.08 21.75
CA LEU A 13 -3.10 -29.11 20.89
C LEU A 13 -2.83 -29.35 19.39
N LEU A 14 -1.65 -29.84 19.02
CA LEU A 14 -1.36 -30.21 17.62
C LEU A 14 -2.07 -31.50 17.16
N SER A 15 -2.45 -32.39 18.07
CA SER A 15 -3.12 -33.66 17.71
C SER A 15 -4.65 -33.55 17.62
N VAL A 16 -5.25 -32.45 18.11
CA VAL A 16 -6.71 -32.23 18.03
C VAL A 16 -7.14 -31.57 16.69
N LEU A 17 -6.20 -31.09 15.86
CA LEU A 17 -6.52 -30.47 14.56
C LEU A 17 -6.51 -31.44 13.35
N LEU A 18 -6.35 -32.75 13.54
CA LEU A 18 -6.32 -33.75 12.45
C LEU A 18 -7.28 -34.94 12.63
N SER A 19 -8.40 -34.79 13.33
CA SER A 19 -9.46 -35.82 13.38
C SER A 19 -10.83 -35.23 13.05
N GLY A 20 -11.01 -34.88 11.78
CA GLY A 20 -12.30 -34.55 11.17
C GLY A 20 -12.87 -35.77 10.44
N CYS A 21 -13.91 -36.33 11.02
CA CYS A 21 -14.69 -37.51 10.64
C CYS A 21 -14.87 -37.80 9.14
N THR A 22 -14.54 -39.03 8.73
CA THR A 22 -15.10 -39.68 7.55
C THR A 22 -16.54 -40.12 7.83
N GLY A 23 -17.49 -39.47 7.17
CA GLY A 23 -18.90 -39.88 7.21
C GLY A 23 -19.11 -41.22 6.49
N LYS A 24 -19.31 -42.27 7.28
CA LYS A 24 -19.88 -43.57 6.86
C LYS A 24 -21.24 -43.32 6.18
N LYS A 25 -21.35 -43.66 4.89
CA LYS A 25 -22.66 -43.94 4.26
C LYS A 25 -22.80 -45.44 4.05
N ASN A 26 -23.92 -45.96 4.54
CA ASN A 26 -24.26 -47.36 4.59
C ASN A 26 -24.54 -47.92 3.18
N ALA A 27 -24.12 -49.17 3.02
CA ALA A 27 -24.46 -50.04 1.92
C ALA A 27 -25.97 -50.36 1.90
N SER A 28 -26.53 -50.36 0.70
CA SER A 28 -27.75 -51.08 0.35
C SER A 28 -27.48 -51.79 -0.98
N SER A 29 -27.77 -53.09 -1.01
CA SER A 29 -27.50 -54.04 -2.07
C SER A 29 -28.61 -54.09 -3.13
N ALA A 30 -28.22 -53.98 -4.41
CA ALA A 30 -28.56 -54.79 -5.62
C ALA A 30 -30.06 -55.11 -5.98
N PRO A 31 -30.42 -55.44 -7.24
CA PRO A 31 -29.54 -55.96 -8.31
C PRO A 31 -29.76 -55.43 -9.76
N ASP A 32 -28.76 -55.75 -10.59
CA ASP A 32 -28.77 -56.07 -12.01
C ASP A 32 -29.70 -55.32 -12.99
N SER A 33 -29.09 -54.59 -13.94
CA SER A 33 -29.15 -55.01 -15.35
C SER A 33 -28.10 -54.30 -16.19
N ILE A 34 -27.49 -55.11 -17.06
CA ILE A 34 -26.47 -54.74 -18.04
C ILE A 34 -27.17 -54.07 -19.22
N GLN A 35 -26.82 -52.83 -19.54
CA GLN A 35 -26.82 -52.33 -20.91
C GLN A 35 -25.54 -51.55 -21.17
N LYS A 36 -24.76 -52.04 -22.13
CA LYS A 36 -23.68 -51.31 -22.79
C LYS A 36 -24.32 -50.17 -23.57
N GLU A 37 -24.28 -48.97 -23.02
CA GLU A 37 -24.55 -47.74 -23.75
C GLU A 37 -23.22 -47.21 -24.27
N GLU A 38 -23.10 -47.11 -25.59
CA GLU A 38 -21.98 -46.47 -26.26
C GLU A 38 -21.93 -45.00 -25.79
N VAL A 39 -20.81 -44.64 -25.16
CA VAL A 39 -20.53 -43.27 -24.74
C VAL A 39 -20.35 -42.43 -25.99
N ASN A 40 -21.44 -41.82 -26.44
CA ASN A 40 -21.41 -40.72 -27.39
C ASN A 40 -20.86 -39.50 -26.62
N VAL A 41 -19.54 -39.31 -26.68
CA VAL A 41 -18.86 -38.15 -26.11
C VAL A 41 -19.37 -36.92 -26.85
N SER A 42 -20.38 -36.28 -26.26
CA SER A 42 -20.93 -35.00 -26.72
C SER A 42 -19.79 -34.00 -26.95
N PHE A 43 -19.75 -33.41 -28.15
CA PHE A 43 -18.79 -32.37 -28.54
C PHE A 43 -18.72 -31.20 -27.54
N GLN A 44 -19.80 -30.94 -26.77
CA GLN A 44 -19.80 -29.91 -25.73
C GLN A 44 -18.82 -30.19 -24.58
N ASN A 45 -18.53 -31.46 -24.28
CA ASN A 45 -17.57 -31.80 -23.23
C ASN A 45 -16.12 -31.66 -23.71
N ILE A 46 -15.85 -31.87 -25.00
CA ILE A 46 -14.50 -31.72 -25.59
C ILE A 46 -14.11 -30.23 -25.63
N THR A 47 -15.04 -29.34 -26.02
CA THR A 47 -14.79 -27.89 -26.01
C THR A 47 -14.53 -27.36 -24.60
N ARG A 48 -15.28 -27.83 -23.59
CA ARG A 48 -15.08 -27.45 -22.19
C ARG A 48 -13.76 -27.96 -21.58
N LEU A 49 -13.26 -29.10 -22.07
CA LEU A 49 -11.97 -29.66 -21.65
C LEU A 49 -10.80 -28.91 -22.29
N GLN A 50 -10.89 -28.55 -23.57
CA GLN A 50 -9.88 -27.76 -24.28
C GLN A 50 -9.78 -26.31 -23.76
N GLU A 51 -10.91 -25.69 -23.39
CA GLU A 51 -10.91 -24.36 -22.76
C GLU A 51 -10.19 -24.36 -21.41
N LYS A 52 -10.25 -25.47 -20.67
CA LYS A 52 -9.54 -25.61 -19.39
C LYS A 52 -8.04 -25.83 -19.57
N GLU A 53 -7.63 -26.42 -20.70
CA GLU A 53 -6.22 -26.71 -21.02
C GLU A 53 -5.41 -25.46 -21.38
N ASN A 54 -6.09 -24.39 -21.81
CA ASN A 54 -5.47 -23.11 -22.20
C ASN A 54 -5.61 -21.99 -21.15
N MET A 55 -6.15 -22.29 -19.97
CA MET A 55 -6.20 -21.30 -18.89
C MET A 55 -4.86 -21.31 -18.15
N PRO A 56 -4.18 -20.15 -17.98
CA PRO A 56 -2.95 -20.12 -17.23
C PRO A 56 -3.23 -20.43 -15.76
N GLU A 57 -2.30 -21.13 -15.11
CA GLU A 57 -2.31 -21.29 -13.67
C GLU A 57 -1.93 -19.96 -13.04
N ILE A 58 -2.80 -19.42 -12.19
CA ILE A 58 -2.56 -18.17 -11.49
C ILE A 58 -2.42 -18.50 -10.01
N SER A 59 -1.26 -18.15 -9.44
CA SER A 59 -0.97 -18.31 -8.02
C SER A 59 -0.73 -16.96 -7.38
N ILE A 60 -1.19 -16.80 -6.13
CA ILE A 60 -0.98 -15.58 -5.35
C ILE A 60 0.26 -15.78 -4.48
N THR A 61 1.28 -14.95 -4.69
CA THR A 61 2.56 -15.02 -3.98
C THR A 61 2.60 -14.10 -2.76
N SER A 62 1.89 -12.98 -2.83
CA SER A 62 1.55 -12.16 -1.66
C SER A 62 0.30 -11.33 -1.91
N PHE A 63 -0.32 -10.89 -0.83
CA PHE A 63 -1.51 -10.07 -0.84
C PHE A 63 -1.31 -8.86 0.08
N SER A 64 -1.69 -7.66 -0.37
CA SER A 64 -1.68 -6.44 0.44
C SER A 64 -3.05 -5.80 0.48
N SER A 65 -3.59 -5.58 1.67
CA SER A 65 -4.79 -4.78 1.93
C SER A 65 -4.35 -3.41 2.44
N VAL A 66 -4.72 -2.35 1.74
CA VAL A 66 -4.33 -0.98 2.08
C VAL A 66 -5.57 -0.13 2.27
N TYR A 67 -5.64 0.55 3.41
CA TYR A 67 -6.53 1.66 3.67
C TYR A 67 -5.73 2.94 3.72
N MET A 68 -6.22 3.96 3.04
CA MET A 68 -5.70 5.31 3.12
C MET A 68 -6.85 6.26 3.38
N HIS A 69 -6.58 7.21 4.26
CA HIS A 69 -7.49 8.27 4.63
C HIS A 69 -6.64 9.50 4.85
N ASP A 70 -6.84 10.50 4.01
CA ASP A 70 -6.30 11.82 4.23
C ASP A 70 -7.38 12.83 3.88
N ASN A 71 -7.36 13.95 4.60
CA ASN A 71 -8.25 15.07 4.36
C ASN A 71 -7.55 16.20 3.59
N LEU A 72 -6.48 15.86 2.86
CA LEU A 72 -5.64 16.81 2.15
C LEU A 72 -6.12 16.92 0.70
N GLU A 73 -6.86 18.00 0.42
CA GLU A 73 -7.09 18.41 -0.96
C GLU A 73 -5.81 19.03 -1.51
N GLN A 74 -5.19 18.33 -2.46
CA GLN A 74 -4.09 18.90 -3.23
C GLN A 74 -4.66 19.80 -4.31
N LYS A 75 -4.33 21.10 -4.23
CA LYS A 75 -4.62 22.07 -5.27
C LYS A 75 -3.33 22.56 -5.90
N ASP A 76 -3.22 22.36 -7.20
CA ASP A 76 -2.11 22.90 -7.97
C ASP A 76 -2.38 24.39 -8.26
N VAL A 77 -1.53 25.24 -7.71
CA VAL A 77 -1.58 26.69 -7.94
C VAL A 77 -0.51 27.05 -8.94
N TYR A 78 -0.96 27.47 -10.12
CA TYR A 78 -0.08 27.93 -11.18
C TYR A 78 0.77 29.12 -10.71
N LEU A 79 2.09 29.00 -10.86
CA LEU A 79 3.05 30.06 -10.56
C LEU A 79 3.36 30.88 -11.81
N PHE A 80 4.07 30.28 -12.78
CA PHE A 80 4.48 30.88 -14.04
C PHE A 80 4.91 29.80 -15.05
N GLY A 81 4.88 30.12 -16.34
CA GLY A 81 5.41 29.30 -17.41
C GLY A 81 6.89 29.58 -17.62
N TRP A 82 7.69 28.51 -17.70
CA TRP A 82 9.14 28.57 -17.85
C TRP A 82 9.56 29.29 -19.14
N GLU A 83 8.86 29.03 -20.24
CA GLU A 83 9.15 29.63 -21.55
C GLU A 83 8.75 31.11 -21.61
N ASN A 84 7.86 31.58 -20.74
CA ASN A 84 7.36 32.96 -20.71
C ASN A 84 8.17 33.88 -19.78
N VAL A 85 9.28 33.39 -19.23
CA VAL A 85 10.19 34.14 -18.35
C VAL A 85 11.62 34.09 -18.93
N PRO A 86 12.33 35.23 -19.05
CA PRO A 86 11.81 36.59 -18.90
C PRO A 86 10.80 36.90 -20.03
N GLY A 87 9.79 37.72 -19.74
CA GLY A 87 8.74 38.05 -20.71
C GLY A 87 7.39 38.27 -20.07
N ASN A 88 6.33 37.74 -20.70
CA ASN A 88 4.94 38.00 -20.34
C ASN A 88 4.60 37.57 -18.90
N GLU A 89 5.31 36.61 -18.32
CA GLU A 89 5.05 36.12 -16.97
C GLU A 89 6.13 36.48 -15.95
N SER A 90 7.08 37.34 -16.33
CA SER A 90 8.09 37.88 -15.40
C SER A 90 7.45 38.48 -14.15
N HIS A 91 6.35 39.23 -14.30
CA HIS A 91 5.65 39.82 -13.16
C HIS A 91 5.11 38.77 -12.19
N ARG A 92 4.59 37.63 -12.68
CA ARG A 92 4.07 36.55 -11.83
C ARG A 92 5.18 35.89 -11.03
N LEU A 93 6.35 35.66 -11.65
CA LEU A 93 7.54 35.17 -10.93
C LEU A 93 7.93 36.13 -9.80
N LEU A 94 8.01 37.44 -10.06
CA LEU A 94 8.37 38.41 -9.02
C LEU A 94 7.33 38.48 -7.89
N VAL A 95 6.04 38.42 -8.21
CA VAL A 95 4.95 38.36 -7.22
C VAL A 95 5.06 37.11 -6.37
N PHE A 96 5.34 35.95 -6.96
CA PHE A 96 5.56 34.70 -6.22
C PHE A 96 6.72 34.82 -5.22
N LEU A 97 7.87 35.32 -5.66
CA LEU A 97 9.04 35.51 -4.79
C LEU A 97 8.76 36.50 -3.64
N ARG A 98 8.02 37.58 -3.90
CA ARG A 98 7.66 38.57 -2.88
C ARG A 98 6.64 38.00 -1.88
N ASP A 99 5.52 37.48 -2.37
CA ASP A 99 4.36 37.15 -1.53
C ASP A 99 4.53 35.84 -0.76
N TYR A 100 5.19 34.84 -1.36
CA TYR A 100 5.38 33.52 -0.73
C TYR A 100 6.71 33.40 0.02
N HIS A 101 7.77 34.05 -0.45
CA HIS A 101 9.11 33.95 0.14
C HIS A 101 9.58 35.22 0.84
N GLY A 102 8.76 36.28 0.90
CA GLY A 102 9.08 37.52 1.59
C GLY A 102 10.24 38.30 0.96
N ILE A 103 10.56 38.04 -0.31
CA ILE A 103 11.74 38.60 -0.98
C ILE A 103 11.40 39.98 -1.55
N ASN A 104 11.31 40.98 -0.68
CA ASN A 104 10.83 42.32 -1.02
C ASN A 104 11.69 43.09 -2.04
N TRP A 105 12.97 42.73 -2.21
CA TRP A 105 13.85 43.40 -3.18
C TRP A 105 13.54 43.05 -4.64
N THR A 106 12.63 42.10 -4.89
CA THR A 106 12.30 41.60 -6.23
C THR A 106 11.52 42.59 -7.10
N GLU A 107 10.92 43.62 -6.53
CA GLU A 107 10.08 44.59 -7.26
C GLU A 107 10.79 45.27 -8.43
N ASN A 108 12.11 45.50 -8.31
CA ASN A 108 12.95 46.10 -9.35
C ASN A 108 14.09 45.17 -9.79
N ALA A 109 13.93 43.86 -9.61
CA ALA A 109 14.99 42.90 -9.93
C ALA A 109 15.10 42.65 -11.44
N THR A 110 16.35 42.45 -11.88
CA THR A 110 16.64 42.00 -13.24
C THR A 110 16.45 40.49 -13.31
N ILE A 111 15.73 40.03 -14.32
CA ILE A 111 15.52 38.61 -14.61
C ILE A 111 16.34 38.24 -15.84
N THR A 112 17.18 37.21 -15.70
CA THR A 112 17.93 36.60 -16.81
C THR A 112 17.62 35.12 -16.85
N LYS A 113 17.66 34.52 -18.05
CA LYS A 113 17.50 33.08 -18.22
C LYS A 113 18.65 32.51 -19.03
N ASP A 114 19.12 31.35 -18.60
CA ASP A 114 20.10 30.51 -19.27
C ASP A 114 19.37 29.21 -19.65
N ASP A 115 18.95 29.11 -20.91
CA ASP A 115 18.20 27.95 -21.42
C ASP A 115 19.09 26.68 -21.48
N GLU A 116 20.41 26.83 -21.67
CA GLU A 116 21.33 25.68 -21.72
C GLU A 116 21.47 25.02 -20.35
N ARG A 117 21.62 25.84 -19.31
CA ARG A 117 21.70 25.34 -17.92
C ARG A 117 20.34 25.14 -17.28
N LYS A 118 19.27 25.52 -17.98
CA LYS A 118 17.89 25.56 -17.47
C LYS A 118 17.80 26.34 -16.14
N ILE A 119 18.36 27.56 -16.12
CA ILE A 119 18.36 28.43 -14.93
C ILE A 119 17.67 29.76 -15.23
N ILE A 120 16.74 30.16 -14.37
CA ILE A 120 16.26 31.55 -14.28
C ILE A 120 16.96 32.18 -13.07
N ARG A 121 17.53 33.37 -13.26
CA ARG A 121 18.17 34.15 -12.21
C ARG A 121 17.47 35.50 -12.06
N VAL A 122 17.04 35.80 -10.84
CA VAL A 122 16.43 37.07 -10.44
C VAL A 122 17.41 37.77 -9.50
N SER A 123 17.83 39.00 -9.80
CA SER A 123 18.85 39.68 -8.98
C SER A 123 18.62 41.18 -8.83
N ALA A 124 18.91 41.71 -7.65
CA ALA A 124 18.90 43.15 -7.35
C ALA A 124 19.83 43.46 -6.17
N ASN A 125 20.57 44.58 -6.26
CA ASN A 125 21.35 45.13 -5.14
C ASN A 125 22.27 44.11 -4.43
N GLY A 126 22.92 43.22 -5.20
CA GLY A 126 23.81 42.18 -4.68
C GLY A 126 23.11 40.92 -4.18
N ASN A 127 21.77 40.89 -4.14
CA ASN A 127 20.99 39.69 -3.85
C ASN A 127 20.63 38.95 -5.14
N ALA A 128 20.50 37.63 -5.05
CA ALA A 128 20.06 36.80 -6.17
C ALA A 128 19.20 35.61 -5.69
N VAL A 129 18.25 35.25 -6.54
CA VAL A 129 17.50 33.99 -6.49
C VAL A 129 17.78 33.25 -7.79
N GLU A 130 18.07 31.96 -7.70
CA GLU A 130 18.22 31.09 -8.87
C GLU A 130 17.16 30.01 -8.84
N ILE A 131 16.50 29.77 -9.96
CA ILE A 131 15.51 28.70 -10.15
C ILE A 131 16.04 27.79 -11.25
N MET A 132 16.24 26.52 -10.92
CA MET A 132 16.75 25.49 -11.84
C MET A 132 15.64 24.49 -12.17
N LEU A 133 15.42 24.22 -13.45
CA LEU A 133 14.39 23.31 -13.95
C LEU A 133 14.94 21.88 -14.12
N TYR A 134 14.17 20.89 -13.68
CA TYR A 134 14.35 19.46 -13.91
C TYR A 134 13.11 18.87 -14.58
N ASP A 135 13.13 17.58 -14.88
CA ASP A 135 12.06 16.91 -15.65
C ASP A 135 10.70 16.96 -14.94
N GLU A 136 10.66 16.74 -13.62
CA GLU A 136 9.41 16.69 -12.84
C GLU A 136 9.27 17.81 -11.79
N GLY A 137 10.24 18.73 -11.70
CA GLY A 137 10.26 19.74 -10.66
C GLY A 137 11.25 20.86 -10.90
N ALA A 138 11.25 21.86 -10.02
CA ALA A 138 12.20 22.95 -10.03
C ALA A 138 12.74 23.25 -8.63
N ARG A 139 14.02 23.61 -8.57
CA ARG A 139 14.71 23.95 -7.32
C ARG A 139 14.98 25.44 -7.29
N MET A 140 14.65 26.09 -6.18
CA MET A 140 14.99 27.48 -5.95
C MET A 140 16.10 27.60 -4.93
N THR A 141 17.06 28.50 -5.16
CA THR A 141 18.16 28.78 -4.25
C THR A 141 18.17 30.27 -3.92
N ILE A 142 18.20 30.60 -2.62
CA ILE A 142 18.28 31.95 -2.09
C ILE A 142 19.50 32.01 -1.17
N GLY A 143 20.59 32.62 -1.64
CA GLY A 143 21.87 32.57 -0.93
C GLY A 143 22.37 31.12 -0.81
N GLU A 144 22.53 30.63 0.42
CA GLU A 144 22.97 29.25 0.70
C GLU A 144 21.80 28.27 0.96
N ILE A 145 20.56 28.77 1.00
CA ILE A 145 19.36 27.96 1.29
C ILE A 145 18.73 27.49 -0.01
N SER A 146 18.41 26.20 -0.10
CA SER A 146 17.72 25.60 -1.24
C SER A 146 16.32 25.09 -0.86
N TYR A 147 15.36 25.32 -1.74
CA TYR A 147 13.96 24.91 -1.62
C TYR A 147 13.59 24.00 -2.81
N HIS A 148 12.80 22.95 -2.56
CA HIS A 148 12.44 21.93 -3.55
C HIS A 148 10.95 21.91 -3.91
N ASP A 149 10.24 23.04 -3.73
CA ASP A 149 8.79 23.02 -3.58
C ASP A 149 8.00 23.26 -4.88
N MET A 150 8.67 23.36 -6.03
CA MET A 150 8.00 23.65 -7.31
C MET A 150 7.86 22.40 -8.17
N TRP A 151 6.63 22.16 -8.62
CA TRP A 151 6.27 21.05 -9.50
C TRP A 151 6.19 21.53 -10.93
N VAL A 152 6.66 20.71 -11.87
CA VAL A 152 6.65 21.03 -13.29
C VAL A 152 5.63 20.13 -14.00
N LYS A 153 4.81 20.74 -14.84
CA LYS A 153 3.95 20.00 -15.79
C LYS A 153 4.20 20.48 -17.20
N GLU A 154 4.35 19.54 -18.11
CA GLU A 154 4.37 19.84 -19.54
C GLU A 154 2.94 19.91 -20.07
N GLU A 155 2.54 21.07 -20.56
CA GLU A 155 1.22 21.32 -21.13
C GLU A 155 1.41 21.99 -22.49
N ASN A 156 0.95 21.34 -23.56
CA ASN A 156 1.10 21.80 -24.94
C ASN A 156 2.57 22.11 -25.34
N GLY A 157 3.53 21.33 -24.83
CA GLY A 157 4.96 21.51 -25.11
C GLY A 157 5.63 22.66 -24.34
N THR A 158 4.96 23.19 -23.32
CA THR A 158 5.50 24.24 -22.43
C THR A 158 5.57 23.74 -20.99
N HIS A 159 6.61 24.14 -20.26
CA HIS A 159 6.81 23.75 -18.86
C HIS A 159 6.16 24.80 -17.95
N ASN A 160 5.10 24.41 -17.27
CA ASN A 160 4.41 25.26 -16.31
C ASN A 160 4.81 24.86 -14.89
N LEU A 161 5.18 25.85 -14.07
CA LEU A 161 5.54 25.64 -12.68
C LEU A 161 4.32 25.87 -11.78
N TYR A 162 4.13 24.95 -10.85
CA TYR A 162 3.02 24.93 -9.90
C TYR A 162 3.55 24.82 -8.48
N ASN A 163 2.85 25.47 -7.54
CA ASN A 163 2.96 25.17 -6.13
C ASN A 163 1.82 24.22 -5.75
N LYS A 164 2.12 23.17 -4.99
CA LYS A 164 1.09 22.31 -4.41
C LYS A 164 0.66 22.90 -3.08
N ILE A 165 -0.54 23.48 -3.06
CA ILE A 165 -1.15 23.89 -1.80
C ILE A 165 -2.00 22.73 -1.31
N TYR A 166 -1.73 22.30 -0.08
CA TYR A 166 -2.58 21.35 0.62
C TYR A 166 -3.59 22.11 1.46
N ARG A 167 -4.87 21.84 1.23
CA ARG A 167 -5.95 22.37 2.05
C ARG A 167 -6.65 21.22 2.76
N ASN A 168 -6.88 21.38 4.06
CA ASN A 168 -7.71 20.45 4.80
C ASN A 168 -9.17 20.65 4.39
N ILE A 169 -9.82 19.58 3.96
CA ILE A 169 -11.25 19.56 3.61
C ILE A 169 -12.01 18.66 4.57
N TYR A 170 -13.33 18.88 4.69
CA TYR A 170 -14.19 18.01 5.49
C TYR A 170 -14.53 16.70 4.77
N ASP A 171 -14.43 16.67 3.44
CA ASP A 171 -14.74 15.48 2.65
C ASP A 171 -13.53 14.55 2.66
N ILE A 172 -13.58 13.57 3.55
CA ILE A 172 -12.52 12.59 3.69
C ILE A 172 -12.83 11.42 2.79
N SER A 173 -12.22 11.39 1.60
CA SER A 173 -12.35 10.23 0.73
C SER A 173 -11.47 9.11 1.29
N ALA A 174 -12.07 8.16 2.00
CA ALA A 174 -11.40 6.89 2.29
C ALA A 174 -11.10 6.19 0.96
N ARG A 175 -9.88 5.68 0.83
CA ARG A 175 -9.44 4.91 -0.33
C ARG A 175 -8.98 3.55 0.17
N TYR A 176 -9.54 2.51 -0.41
CA TYR A 176 -9.16 1.15 -0.12
C TYR A 176 -8.55 0.52 -1.37
N TYR A 177 -7.47 -0.22 -1.17
CA TYR A 177 -6.79 -0.93 -2.23
C TYR A 177 -6.57 -2.38 -1.83
N ALA A 178 -6.76 -3.27 -2.80
CA ALA A 178 -6.36 -4.66 -2.73
C ALA A 178 -5.28 -4.87 -3.79
N ALA A 179 -4.06 -5.20 -3.36
CA ALA A 179 -2.95 -5.48 -4.25
C ALA A 179 -2.57 -6.96 -4.17
N TYR A 180 -2.42 -7.59 -5.33
CA TYR A 180 -2.06 -8.99 -5.44
C TYR A 180 -0.76 -9.12 -6.21
N ASN A 181 0.21 -9.80 -5.62
CA ASN A 181 1.36 -10.29 -6.35
C ASN A 181 1.06 -11.68 -6.84
N LEU A 182 1.18 -11.83 -8.15
CA LEU A 182 0.77 -13.01 -8.87
C LEU A 182 1.98 -13.66 -9.56
N SER A 183 1.96 -14.98 -9.59
CA SER A 183 2.80 -15.78 -10.48
C SER A 183 1.89 -16.57 -11.40
N ILE A 184 1.99 -16.28 -12.70
CA ILE A 184 1.11 -16.79 -13.75
C ILE A 184 1.92 -17.71 -14.64
N LYS A 185 1.56 -18.98 -14.70
CA LYS A 185 2.25 -20.01 -15.48
C LYS A 185 1.35 -20.55 -16.58
N ASN A 186 1.86 -20.59 -17.81
CA ASN A 186 1.19 -21.35 -18.86
C ASN A 186 1.57 -22.84 -18.74
N ASN A 187 0.67 -23.67 -18.23
CA ASN A 187 0.85 -25.13 -18.17
C ASN A 187 0.38 -25.85 -19.46
N GLY A 188 -0.21 -25.11 -20.41
CA GLY A 188 -0.68 -25.66 -21.67
C GLY A 188 0.46 -25.85 -22.68
N SER A 189 0.15 -26.58 -23.75
CA SER A 189 1.08 -26.82 -24.85
C SER A 189 1.06 -25.74 -25.93
N THR A 190 0.16 -24.75 -25.81
CA THR A 190 -0.01 -23.67 -26.79
C THR A 190 0.19 -22.30 -26.14
N PRO A 191 0.62 -21.26 -26.90
CA PRO A 191 0.74 -19.91 -26.37
C PRO A 191 -0.61 -19.36 -25.90
N VAL A 192 -0.61 -18.69 -24.74
CA VAL A 192 -1.79 -18.05 -24.15
C VAL A 192 -1.66 -16.54 -24.28
N ASP A 193 -2.66 -15.89 -24.89
CA ASP A 193 -2.77 -14.43 -24.90
C ASP A 193 -3.36 -13.96 -23.57
N PHE A 194 -2.48 -13.58 -22.64
CA PHE A 194 -2.86 -13.08 -21.32
C PHE A 194 -3.21 -11.60 -21.40
N LYS A 195 -4.45 -11.27 -21.01
CA LYS A 195 -4.95 -9.89 -20.98
C LYS A 195 -5.29 -9.49 -19.55
N LEU A 196 -4.69 -8.39 -19.11
CA LEU A 196 -4.93 -7.81 -17.80
C LEU A 196 -6.38 -7.33 -17.65
N THR A 197 -7.01 -6.87 -18.73
CA THR A 197 -8.42 -6.46 -18.77
C THR A 197 -9.42 -7.58 -18.47
N ARG A 198 -8.97 -8.85 -18.52
CA ARG A 198 -9.78 -10.01 -18.13
C ARG A 198 -9.72 -10.28 -16.62
N MET A 199 -8.79 -9.66 -15.90
CA MET A 199 -8.72 -9.72 -14.44
C MET A 199 -9.61 -8.68 -13.78
N HIS A 200 -10.38 -9.11 -12.79
CA HIS A 200 -11.16 -8.24 -11.94
C HIS A 200 -11.32 -8.84 -10.55
N LEU A 201 -11.60 -7.99 -9.57
CA LEU A 201 -12.01 -8.44 -8.24
C LEU A 201 -13.54 -8.41 -8.16
N ARG A 202 -14.14 -9.41 -7.54
CA ARG A 202 -15.59 -9.51 -7.37
C ARG A 202 -15.95 -9.59 -5.89
N GLU A 203 -16.99 -8.86 -5.49
CA GLU A 203 -17.60 -8.90 -4.16
C GLU A 203 -19.12 -8.93 -4.31
N GLY A 204 -19.73 -10.11 -4.18
CA GLY A 204 -21.16 -10.29 -4.52
C GLY A 204 -21.43 -9.94 -5.98
N ASP A 205 -22.22 -8.90 -6.23
CA ASP A 205 -22.51 -8.39 -7.58
C ASP A 205 -21.61 -7.21 -8.01
N ARG A 206 -20.75 -6.74 -7.10
CA ARG A 206 -19.79 -5.67 -7.39
C ARG A 206 -18.58 -6.21 -8.13
N ILE A 207 -18.11 -5.45 -9.11
CA ILE A 207 -16.91 -5.74 -9.89
C ILE A 207 -15.97 -4.55 -9.74
N PHE A 208 -14.73 -4.83 -9.33
CA PHE A 208 -13.66 -3.84 -9.25
C PHE A 208 -12.64 -4.14 -10.34
N ASN A 209 -12.42 -3.16 -11.20
CA ASN A 209 -11.42 -3.24 -12.25
C ASN A 209 -10.04 -2.86 -11.70
N ILE A 210 -9.01 -3.27 -12.42
CA ILE A 210 -7.63 -2.89 -12.12
C ILE A 210 -7.49 -1.37 -12.25
N THR A 211 -6.79 -0.76 -11.29
CA THR A 211 -6.46 0.66 -11.30
C THR A 211 -5.00 0.86 -11.70
N THR A 212 -4.76 1.80 -12.62
CA THR A 212 -3.41 2.30 -12.93
C THR A 212 -3.03 3.48 -12.05
N ALA A 213 -4.02 4.15 -11.44
CA ALA A 213 -3.78 5.12 -10.40
C ALA A 213 -3.19 4.38 -9.21
N GLY A 214 -1.89 4.54 -9.02
CA GLY A 214 -1.24 4.04 -7.84
C GLY A 214 -1.80 4.76 -6.60
N PRO A 215 -1.77 4.13 -5.41
CA PRO A 215 -2.11 4.79 -4.15
C PRO A 215 -1.25 6.05 -3.83
N TYR A 216 -0.29 6.37 -4.69
CA TYR A 216 0.86 7.24 -4.47
C TYR A 216 0.57 8.68 -4.86
N GLY A 217 -0.06 9.40 -3.95
CA GLY A 217 0.11 10.85 -3.89
C GLY A 217 1.41 11.21 -3.16
N LEU A 218 1.61 10.72 -1.93
CA LEU A 218 2.59 11.30 -0.98
C LEU A 218 3.00 10.36 0.17
N SER A 219 3.02 9.03 0.02
CA SER A 219 3.18 8.12 1.18
C SER A 219 4.58 7.59 1.43
N LEU A 220 5.18 8.04 2.54
CA LEU A 220 6.43 7.56 3.15
C LEU A 220 6.34 6.13 3.75
N LEU A 221 5.34 5.34 3.36
CA LEU A 221 5.16 4.00 3.91
C LEU A 221 5.89 2.98 3.08
N GLU A 222 6.75 2.20 3.73
CA GLU A 222 7.57 1.17 3.09
C GLU A 222 6.74 0.14 2.32
N VAL A 223 5.56 -0.26 2.82
CA VAL A 223 4.66 -1.17 2.09
C VAL A 223 4.18 -0.59 0.76
N LEU A 224 3.98 0.72 0.72
CA LEU A 224 3.60 1.45 -0.48
C LEU A 224 4.81 1.57 -1.42
N GLU A 225 6.00 1.90 -0.92
CA GLU A 225 7.21 1.89 -1.74
C GLU A 225 7.53 0.50 -2.32
N GLU A 226 7.33 -0.58 -1.57
CA GLU A 226 7.51 -1.95 -2.07
C GLU A 226 6.56 -2.26 -3.22
N LEU A 227 5.27 -1.94 -3.07
CA LEU A 227 4.27 -2.11 -4.12
C LEU A 227 4.61 -1.27 -5.37
N ASP A 228 5.29 -0.14 -5.21
CA ASP A 228 5.79 0.69 -6.32
C ASP A 228 7.02 0.10 -7.02
N ARG A 229 7.91 -0.55 -6.25
CA ARG A 229 9.08 -1.25 -6.80
C ARG A 229 8.71 -2.57 -7.47
N GLU A 230 7.59 -3.17 -7.08
CA GLU A 230 7.10 -4.43 -7.66
C GLU A 230 6.67 -4.23 -9.13
N SER A 231 7.09 -5.15 -10.00
CA SER A 231 6.81 -5.08 -11.44
C SER A 231 5.30 -5.12 -11.71
N LYS A 232 4.73 -4.03 -12.20
CA LYS A 232 3.33 -3.98 -12.63
C LYS A 232 3.11 -4.92 -13.81
N MET A 233 2.09 -5.78 -13.73
CA MET A 233 1.76 -6.69 -14.83
C MET A 233 1.31 -5.93 -16.08
N GLN A 234 1.58 -6.52 -17.24
CA GLN A 234 1.16 -6.01 -18.55
C GLN A 234 0.62 -7.16 -19.40
N ASP A 235 -0.18 -6.81 -20.41
CA ASP A 235 -0.63 -7.75 -21.43
C ASP A 235 0.56 -8.43 -22.12
N THR A 236 0.48 -9.74 -22.32
CA THR A 236 1.58 -10.51 -22.93
C THR A 236 1.10 -11.83 -23.53
N ILE A 237 1.93 -12.42 -24.38
CA ILE A 237 1.76 -13.79 -24.86
C ILE A 237 2.64 -14.70 -24.03
N LEU A 238 2.03 -15.60 -23.26
CA LEU A 238 2.72 -16.60 -22.45
C LEU A 238 2.97 -17.86 -23.27
N LEU A 239 4.23 -18.15 -23.55
CA LEU A 239 4.64 -19.41 -24.19
C LEU A 239 4.45 -20.59 -23.22
N PRO A 240 4.37 -21.84 -23.72
CA PRO A 240 4.33 -23.04 -22.87
C PRO A 240 5.45 -23.02 -21.81
N ASP A 241 5.10 -23.35 -20.57
CA ASP A 241 5.94 -23.33 -19.37
C ASP A 241 6.52 -21.96 -18.95
N GLN A 242 6.17 -20.87 -19.66
CA GLN A 242 6.59 -19.54 -19.27
C GLN A 242 5.88 -19.08 -17.99
N ILE A 243 6.63 -18.40 -17.12
CA ILE A 243 6.15 -17.79 -15.89
C ILE A 243 6.23 -16.28 -16.02
N LEU A 244 5.13 -15.61 -15.69
CA LEU A 244 5.03 -14.16 -15.56
C LEU A 244 4.78 -13.81 -14.09
N ASN A 245 5.60 -12.92 -13.54
CA ASN A 245 5.44 -12.40 -12.18
C ASN A 245 5.13 -10.91 -12.22
N GLY A 246 4.30 -10.45 -11.31
CA GLY A 246 4.02 -9.03 -11.16
C GLY A 246 2.86 -8.73 -10.22
N SER A 247 2.56 -7.44 -10.06
CA SER A 247 1.51 -6.94 -9.20
C SER A 247 0.30 -6.44 -10.00
N VAL A 248 -0.89 -6.62 -9.43
CA VAL A 248 -2.14 -6.00 -9.86
C VAL A 248 -2.80 -5.31 -8.68
N VAL A 249 -3.36 -4.12 -8.91
CA VAL A 249 -3.97 -3.30 -7.85
C VAL A 249 -5.41 -2.98 -8.22
N PHE A 250 -6.30 -3.14 -7.25
CA PHE A 250 -7.71 -2.81 -7.35
C PHE A 250 -8.04 -1.70 -6.36
N ARG A 251 -8.81 -0.70 -6.78
CA ARG A 251 -9.47 0.23 -5.85
C ARG A 251 -10.81 -0.37 -5.45
N VAL A 252 -11.00 -0.58 -4.16
CA VAL A 252 -12.17 -1.28 -3.58
C VAL A 252 -12.91 -0.37 -2.60
N ASP A 253 -14.08 -0.82 -2.11
CA ASP A 253 -14.93 -0.03 -1.22
C ASP A 253 -14.65 -0.27 0.27
N SER A 254 -13.86 -1.30 0.60
CA SER A 254 -13.52 -1.65 1.98
C SER A 254 -12.14 -2.28 2.07
N LEU A 255 -11.60 -2.38 3.28
CA LEU A 255 -10.50 -3.30 3.57
C LEU A 255 -10.91 -4.71 3.12
N TYR A 256 -9.90 -5.53 2.85
CA TYR A 256 -10.15 -6.91 2.46
C TYR A 256 -11.17 -7.60 3.38
N ASN A 257 -12.09 -8.31 2.75
CA ASN A 257 -12.95 -9.27 3.41
C ASN A 257 -12.99 -10.57 2.60
N GLU A 258 -13.42 -11.64 3.25
CA GLU A 258 -13.41 -13.01 2.71
C GLU A 258 -14.32 -13.22 1.48
N SER A 259 -15.16 -12.24 1.15
CA SER A 259 -16.04 -12.30 -0.01
C SER A 259 -15.37 -11.79 -1.30
N PHE A 260 -14.17 -11.21 -1.21
CA PHE A 260 -13.39 -10.85 -2.38
C PHE A 260 -12.88 -12.08 -3.13
N LEU A 261 -13.29 -12.19 -4.38
CA LEU A 261 -12.87 -13.22 -5.32
C LEU A 261 -12.06 -12.56 -6.44
N LEU A 262 -10.79 -12.95 -6.57
CA LEU A 262 -10.00 -12.60 -7.74
C LEU A 262 -10.48 -13.46 -8.92
N MET A 263 -10.82 -12.82 -10.03
CA MET A 263 -11.40 -13.46 -11.20
C MET A 263 -10.46 -13.27 -12.40
N TYR A 264 -10.37 -14.29 -13.24
CA TYR A 264 -9.87 -14.19 -14.61
C TYR A 264 -10.98 -14.66 -15.54
N ASP A 265 -11.51 -13.73 -16.35
CA ASP A 265 -12.82 -13.89 -17.00
C ASP A 265 -13.92 -14.25 -15.99
N ALA A 266 -14.73 -15.26 -16.29
CA ALA A 266 -15.78 -15.76 -15.41
C ALA A 266 -15.26 -16.76 -14.37
N THR A 267 -13.96 -17.07 -14.36
CA THR A 267 -13.40 -18.13 -13.52
C THR A 267 -12.71 -17.54 -12.29
N PRO A 268 -13.12 -17.93 -11.07
CA PRO A 268 -12.39 -17.55 -9.87
C PRO A 268 -10.97 -18.13 -9.89
N VAL A 269 -10.00 -17.31 -9.53
CA VAL A 269 -8.62 -17.72 -9.28
C VAL A 269 -8.59 -18.47 -7.95
N THR A 270 -8.74 -19.79 -8.02
CA THR A 270 -8.60 -20.66 -6.85
C THR A 270 -7.17 -21.17 -6.76
N SER A 271 -6.43 -20.74 -5.74
CA SER A 271 -5.12 -21.32 -5.43
C SER A 271 -5.07 -21.68 -3.95
N ALA A 272 -4.38 -22.78 -3.61
CA ALA A 272 -4.14 -23.14 -2.22
C ALA A 272 -3.38 -22.03 -1.47
N SER A 273 -2.58 -21.22 -2.18
CA SER A 273 -1.90 -20.06 -1.60
C SER A 273 -2.88 -18.92 -1.27
N PHE A 274 -3.98 -18.77 -2.03
CA PHE A 274 -5.05 -17.83 -1.70
C PHE A 274 -5.75 -18.22 -0.39
N GLU A 275 -6.19 -19.47 -0.26
CA GLU A 275 -6.86 -19.95 0.95
C GLU A 275 -5.97 -19.76 2.20
N LYS A 276 -4.69 -20.13 2.09
CA LYS A 276 -3.69 -19.87 3.14
C LYS A 276 -3.54 -18.39 3.46
N SER A 277 -3.60 -17.52 2.43
CA SER A 277 -3.52 -16.07 2.61
C SER A 277 -4.72 -15.53 3.37
N ILE A 278 -5.92 -16.09 3.14
CA ILE A 278 -7.14 -15.72 3.86
C ILE A 278 -7.05 -16.13 5.32
N ASP A 279 -6.58 -17.34 5.60
CA ASP A 279 -6.38 -17.79 6.97
C ASP A 279 -5.30 -16.98 7.70
N ALA A 280 -4.20 -16.66 7.01
CA ALA A 280 -3.17 -15.77 7.53
C ALA A 280 -3.72 -14.37 7.81
N LEU A 281 -4.61 -13.85 6.95
CA LEU A 281 -5.25 -12.56 7.15
C LEU A 281 -6.15 -12.58 8.39
N ARG A 282 -7.02 -13.59 8.51
CA ARG A 282 -7.88 -13.76 9.69
C ARG A 282 -7.06 -13.81 10.98
N ALA A 283 -5.92 -14.50 10.94
CA ALA A 283 -5.03 -14.58 12.08
C ALA A 283 -4.38 -13.22 12.38
N ALA A 284 -3.84 -12.55 11.37
CA ALA A 284 -3.18 -11.25 11.50
C ALA A 284 -4.14 -10.17 12.03
N GLU A 285 -5.36 -10.09 11.52
CA GLU A 285 -6.33 -9.07 11.94
C GLU A 285 -6.79 -9.20 13.40
N ARG A 286 -6.67 -10.41 13.98
CA ARG A 286 -7.05 -10.71 15.37
C ARG A 286 -5.86 -10.83 16.31
N PHE A 287 -4.64 -10.66 15.80
CA PHE A 287 -3.45 -10.86 16.60
C PHE A 287 -3.12 -9.58 17.37
N ASP A 288 -3.00 -9.70 18.69
CA ASP A 288 -2.52 -8.62 19.53
C ASP A 288 -0.99 -8.51 19.42
N TYR A 289 -0.55 -7.73 18.43
CA TYR A 289 0.87 -7.48 18.17
C TYR A 289 1.55 -6.77 19.35
N SER A 290 0.81 -6.01 20.16
CA SER A 290 1.38 -5.31 21.31
C SER A 290 1.90 -6.28 22.36
N VAL A 291 1.10 -7.32 22.65
CA VAL A 291 1.47 -8.40 23.58
C VAL A 291 2.65 -9.21 23.04
N ALA A 292 2.63 -9.56 21.75
CA ALA A 292 3.65 -10.39 21.15
C ALA A 292 5.03 -9.71 21.07
N LEU A 293 5.03 -8.40 20.83
CA LEU A 293 6.26 -7.62 20.69
C LEU A 293 6.75 -7.04 22.02
N GLY A 294 5.98 -7.20 23.11
CA GLY A 294 6.28 -6.58 24.40
C GLY A 294 6.32 -5.05 24.32
N VAL A 295 5.71 -4.48 23.29
CA VAL A 295 5.59 -3.04 23.07
C VAL A 295 4.25 -2.66 23.68
N PRO A 296 4.21 -1.85 24.75
CA PRO A 296 2.93 -1.33 25.22
C PRO A 296 2.25 -0.66 24.02
N PRO A 297 0.95 -0.90 23.78
CA PRO A 297 0.30 -0.50 22.52
C PRO A 297 0.45 1.00 22.21
N TYR A 298 0.79 1.80 23.23
CA TYR A 298 1.15 3.21 23.09
C TYR A 298 2.32 3.57 24.01
N SER A 299 3.39 4.11 23.42
CA SER A 299 4.47 4.78 24.12
C SER A 299 4.23 6.28 24.00
N ASP A 300 3.58 6.86 25.01
CA ASP A 300 3.59 8.30 25.21
C ASP A 300 5.04 8.74 25.52
N SER A 301 5.69 9.39 24.56
CA SER A 301 7.05 9.89 24.72
C SER A 301 7.12 11.19 25.54
N SER A 302 5.97 11.83 25.82
CA SER A 302 5.91 13.13 26.51
C SER A 302 5.63 13.00 28.02
N GLN A 303 5.00 11.93 28.50
CA GLN A 303 4.71 11.77 29.94
C GLN A 303 5.85 11.14 30.76
N ARG A 304 6.88 11.95 31.06
CA ARG A 304 7.64 11.80 32.32
C ARG A 304 6.77 12.17 33.52
N GLY A 305 5.88 11.27 33.90
CA GLY A 305 5.39 11.17 35.28
C GLY A 305 3.91 11.47 35.49
N ARG A 306 3.06 10.46 35.30
CA ARG A 306 2.20 9.87 36.35
C ARG A 306 1.35 8.77 35.74
N MET A 307 1.71 7.52 36.03
CA MET A 307 0.85 6.37 35.80
C MET A 307 -0.39 6.44 36.69
N THR A 308 -1.59 6.31 36.12
CA THR A 308 -2.64 5.39 36.60
C THR A 308 -3.88 5.43 35.70
N GLY A 309 -4.08 4.36 34.92
CA GLY A 309 -5.34 3.62 35.03
C GLY A 309 -6.45 3.82 34.01
N SER A 310 -6.26 4.50 32.87
CA SER A 310 -7.15 4.36 31.72
C SER A 310 -6.43 4.78 30.44
N TYR A 311 -6.17 3.82 29.56
CA TYR A 311 -5.55 4.05 28.24
C TYR A 311 -6.61 4.53 27.26
N GLU A 312 -6.96 5.80 27.35
CA GLU A 312 -7.59 6.53 26.25
C GLU A 312 -6.45 7.26 25.53
N PRO A 313 -6.21 7.03 24.23
CA PRO A 313 -5.15 7.72 23.52
C PRO A 313 -5.37 9.23 23.62
N ASP A 314 -4.34 9.98 24.03
CA ASP A 314 -4.40 11.44 24.04
C ASP A 314 -4.38 11.92 22.59
N PHE A 315 -5.57 12.24 22.07
CA PHE A 315 -5.79 12.67 20.69
C PHE A 315 -5.16 14.02 20.37
N ASP A 316 -4.79 14.81 21.39
CA ASP A 316 -4.20 16.14 21.21
C ASP A 316 -2.66 16.05 21.02
N ASP A 317 -2.00 14.99 21.52
CA ASP A 317 -0.54 14.83 21.48
C ASP A 317 -0.06 13.72 20.50
N CYS A 318 -0.94 12.81 20.05
CA CYS A 318 -0.60 11.65 19.22
C CYS A 318 -0.57 11.90 17.70
N CYS A 319 -0.18 13.10 17.23
CA CYS A 319 -0.18 13.41 15.79
C CYS A 319 0.79 12.55 14.95
N ASN A 320 1.64 11.73 15.58
CA ASN A 320 2.55 10.79 14.92
C ASN A 320 2.56 9.43 15.63
N ALA A 321 1.42 8.76 15.80
CA ALA A 321 1.42 7.35 16.20
C ALA A 321 1.89 6.48 15.01
N TRP A 322 3.19 6.20 14.92
CA TRP A 322 3.79 5.26 13.96
C TRP A 322 3.53 3.83 14.44
N ALA A 323 2.27 3.43 14.44
CA ALA A 323 1.89 2.11 14.93
C ALA A 323 1.94 1.11 13.77
N ASN A 324 3.15 0.62 13.47
CA ASN A 324 3.35 -0.51 12.55
C ASN A 324 2.72 -1.83 13.03
N TRP A 325 1.98 -1.80 14.15
CA TRP A 325 1.63 -2.96 14.97
C TRP A 325 0.24 -2.85 15.62
N MET A 326 -0.75 -2.26 14.93
CA MET A 326 -2.12 -2.21 15.45
C MET A 326 -2.93 -3.38 14.91
N ASP A 327 -3.66 -4.05 15.81
CA ASP A 327 -4.76 -4.91 15.39
C ASP A 327 -5.86 -4.07 14.69
N ARG A 328 -6.78 -4.76 14.02
CA ARG A 328 -7.85 -4.12 13.26
C ARG A 328 -8.83 -3.36 14.16
N GLU A 329 -9.05 -3.80 15.40
CA GLU A 329 -10.02 -3.17 16.31
C GLU A 329 -9.53 -1.79 16.74
N ILE A 330 -8.24 -1.69 17.10
CA ILE A 330 -7.57 -0.44 17.41
C ILE A 330 -7.62 0.52 16.21
N PHE A 331 -7.31 0.03 15.01
CA PHE A 331 -7.39 0.81 13.79
C PHE A 331 -8.80 1.42 13.61
N GLU A 332 -9.86 0.63 13.81
CA GLU A 332 -11.24 1.13 13.69
C GLU A 332 -11.60 2.17 14.78
N VAL A 333 -11.00 2.08 15.98
CA VAL A 333 -11.15 3.11 17.04
C VAL A 333 -10.56 4.45 16.59
N PHE A 334 -9.35 4.47 16.05
CA PHE A 334 -8.73 5.70 15.54
C PHE A 334 -9.49 6.28 14.36
N LYS A 335 -9.87 5.43 13.40
CA LYS A 335 -10.67 5.83 12.24
C LYS A 335 -11.98 6.50 12.65
N LYS A 336 -12.67 5.99 13.69
CA LYS A 336 -13.89 6.62 14.23
C LYS A 336 -13.57 7.96 14.92
N SER A 337 -12.52 7.99 15.72
CA SER A 337 -12.13 9.16 16.52
C SER A 337 -11.71 10.34 15.64
N ASP A 338 -11.00 10.08 14.55
CA ASP A 338 -10.59 11.08 13.56
C ASP A 338 -11.79 11.79 12.93
N VAL A 339 -12.82 11.01 12.54
CA VAL A 339 -14.06 11.55 11.98
C VAL A 339 -14.77 12.43 13.02
N GLU A 340 -14.89 11.96 14.27
CA GLU A 340 -15.53 12.74 15.34
C GLU A 340 -14.77 14.04 15.66
N ARG A 341 -13.44 14.01 15.66
CA ARG A 341 -12.58 15.18 15.87
C ARG A 341 -12.73 16.19 14.74
N MET A 342 -12.76 15.73 13.49
CA MET A 342 -13.00 16.60 12.34
C MET A 342 -14.36 17.27 12.40
N LEU A 343 -15.42 16.53 12.76
CA LEU A 343 -16.78 17.09 12.90
C LEU A 343 -16.90 18.14 14.02
N LYS A 344 -16.05 18.06 15.05
CA LYS A 344 -16.01 19.05 16.16
C LYS A 344 -15.16 20.28 15.85
N SER A 345 -14.34 20.24 14.80
CA SER A 345 -13.39 21.31 14.46
C SER A 345 -14.06 22.42 13.63
N PRO A 346 -13.84 23.70 13.92
CA PRO A 346 -14.36 24.78 13.10
C PRO A 346 -13.70 24.81 11.70
N PRO A 347 -14.36 25.39 10.68
CA PRO A 347 -13.90 25.35 9.28
C PRO A 347 -12.51 25.91 9.03
N ASP A 348 -12.08 26.89 9.84
CA ASP A 348 -10.79 27.55 9.70
C ASP A 348 -9.66 26.82 10.47
N SER A 349 -9.98 25.75 11.19
CA SER A 349 -9.01 24.99 11.99
C SER A 349 -9.24 23.48 11.89
N ILE A 350 -9.60 22.99 10.70
CA ILE A 350 -9.68 21.55 10.45
C ILE A 350 -8.29 20.96 10.64
N PRO A 351 -8.11 19.99 11.56
CA PRO A 351 -6.82 19.36 11.75
C PRO A 351 -6.39 18.59 10.49
N VAL A 352 -5.10 18.53 10.23
CA VAL A 352 -4.58 17.57 9.23
C VAL A 352 -4.80 16.18 9.81
N THR A 353 -5.52 15.34 9.06
CA THR A 353 -5.69 13.93 9.40
C THR A 353 -5.11 13.12 8.26
N ARG A 354 -4.17 12.25 8.61
CA ARG A 354 -3.58 11.27 7.70
C ARG A 354 -3.46 9.94 8.42
N MET A 355 -4.25 8.98 7.95
CA MET A 355 -4.25 7.63 8.45
C MET A 355 -4.00 6.69 7.27
N VAL A 356 -2.98 5.86 7.39
CA VAL A 356 -2.74 4.78 6.44
C VAL A 356 -2.56 3.49 7.23
N TYR A 357 -3.27 2.47 6.81
CA TYR A 357 -3.18 1.13 7.36
C TYR A 357 -2.89 0.18 6.21
N ALA A 358 -1.81 -0.57 6.31
CA ALA A 358 -1.41 -1.52 5.27
C ALA A 358 -1.06 -2.85 5.91
N LEU A 359 -1.62 -3.92 5.35
CA LEU A 359 -1.40 -5.29 5.80
C LEU A 359 -0.93 -6.14 4.61
N LYS A 360 0.31 -6.61 4.65
CA LYS A 360 0.91 -7.49 3.64
C LYS A 360 1.03 -8.91 4.17
N ILE A 361 0.62 -9.89 3.35
CA ILE A 361 0.56 -11.31 3.67
C ILE A 361 1.38 -12.08 2.66
N MET A 362 2.24 -12.96 3.17
CA MET A 362 3.12 -13.82 2.39
C MET A 362 2.89 -15.28 2.81
N PRO A 363 1.97 -16.03 2.15
CA PRO A 363 1.45 -17.31 2.63
C PRO A 363 2.49 -18.45 2.74
N GLU A 364 3.64 -18.33 2.09
CA GLU A 364 4.63 -19.41 2.00
C GLU A 364 5.98 -19.08 2.66
N LYS A 365 6.08 -17.95 3.37
CA LYS A 365 7.31 -17.61 4.10
C LYS A 365 7.25 -18.10 5.53
N ASN A 366 8.15 -19.00 5.88
CA ASN A 366 8.41 -19.29 7.29
C ASN A 366 9.14 -18.09 7.90
N ILE A 367 8.69 -17.65 9.06
CA ILE A 367 9.34 -16.60 9.84
C ILE A 367 9.97 -17.21 11.09
N THR A 368 11.19 -16.81 11.39
CA THR A 368 11.85 -17.16 12.65
C THR A 368 12.04 -15.90 13.47
N MET A 369 11.56 -15.92 14.71
CA MET A 369 11.66 -14.80 15.64
C MET A 369 12.79 -15.06 16.64
N PHE A 370 13.75 -14.15 16.68
CA PHE A 370 14.83 -14.14 17.65
C PHE A 370 14.62 -13.00 18.64
N PRO A 371 14.36 -13.31 19.93
CA PRO A 371 14.50 -12.29 20.97
C PRO A 371 15.99 -11.99 21.12
N VAL A 372 16.40 -10.77 20.78
CA VAL A 372 17.78 -10.31 20.94
C VAL A 372 17.87 -9.45 22.20
N THR A 373 18.47 -10.03 23.24
CA THR A 373 18.71 -9.37 24.52
C THR A 373 20.13 -8.81 24.51
N THR A 374 20.29 -7.48 24.47
CA THR A 374 21.58 -6.84 24.75
C THR A 374 21.61 -6.34 26.19
N ARG A 375 22.78 -5.90 26.69
CA ARG A 375 22.89 -5.33 28.04
C ARG A 375 22.02 -4.09 28.26
N LEU A 376 21.58 -3.43 27.19
CA LEU A 376 20.92 -2.13 27.23
C LEU A 376 19.50 -2.15 26.65
N THR A 377 19.18 -3.12 25.78
CA THR A 377 17.93 -3.11 25.02
C THR A 377 17.47 -4.54 24.70
N ASN A 378 16.17 -4.78 24.79
CA ASN A 378 15.55 -5.94 24.19
C ASN A 378 15.01 -5.52 22.83
N HIS A 379 15.42 -6.19 21.76
CA HIS A 379 14.84 -6.02 20.44
C HIS A 379 14.42 -7.37 19.87
N LEU A 380 13.36 -7.36 19.09
CA LEU A 380 12.95 -8.47 18.25
C LEU A 380 13.61 -8.35 16.88
N LEU A 381 14.23 -9.45 16.45
CA LEU A 381 14.66 -9.70 15.09
C LEU A 381 13.78 -10.79 14.47
N VAL A 382 13.13 -10.50 13.35
CA VAL A 382 12.36 -11.47 12.57
C VAL A 382 13.03 -11.62 11.22
N ILE A 383 13.43 -12.83 10.89
CA ILE A 383 13.99 -13.18 9.59
C ILE A 383 13.07 -14.18 8.87
N ASN A 384 13.06 -14.13 7.54
CA ASN A 384 12.43 -15.20 6.76
C ASN A 384 13.37 -16.41 6.61
N ASP A 385 12.83 -17.45 6.00
CA ASP A 385 13.54 -18.66 5.58
C ASP A 385 14.76 -18.43 4.68
N ALA A 386 14.79 -17.35 3.91
CA ALA A 386 15.97 -16.94 3.13
C ALA A 386 17.04 -16.23 3.99
N GLY A 387 16.78 -16.02 5.28
CA GLY A 387 17.66 -15.28 6.19
C GLY A 387 17.59 -13.77 6.04
N ASN A 388 16.68 -13.25 5.22
CA ASN A 388 16.49 -11.81 5.07
C ASN A 388 15.75 -11.27 6.28
N GLU A 389 16.25 -10.16 6.80
CA GLU A 389 15.61 -9.37 7.85
C GLU A 389 14.27 -8.83 7.36
N ILE A 390 13.20 -9.17 8.07
CA ILE A 390 11.84 -8.65 7.82
C ILE A 390 11.52 -7.56 8.84
N ILE A 391 11.92 -7.78 10.10
CA ILE A 391 11.65 -6.86 11.20
C ILE A 391 12.90 -6.79 12.07
N ASN A 392 13.39 -5.58 12.31
CA ASN A 392 14.41 -5.32 13.30
C ASN A 392 14.08 -4.07 14.09
N THR A 393 13.69 -4.31 15.33
CA THR A 393 13.24 -3.26 16.23
C THR A 393 14.40 -2.45 16.84
N SER A 394 15.66 -2.82 16.59
CA SER A 394 16.81 -2.01 17.01
C SER A 394 17.01 -0.76 16.16
N ASP A 395 16.68 -0.82 14.86
CA ASP A 395 16.80 0.31 13.93
C ASP A 395 15.77 1.41 14.19
N VAL A 396 14.61 1.03 14.76
CA VAL A 396 13.54 1.97 15.12
C VAL A 396 14.03 2.96 16.20
N GLN A 397 14.89 2.52 17.13
CA GLN A 397 15.44 3.38 18.18
C GLN A 397 16.46 4.40 17.68
N HIS A 398 17.15 4.12 16.57
CA HIS A 398 18.12 5.04 15.98
C HIS A 398 17.47 6.16 15.16
N ARG A 399 16.29 5.93 14.58
CA ARG A 399 15.55 6.97 13.82
C ARG A 399 14.81 7.98 14.69
N THR A 400 14.62 7.71 15.98
CA THR A 400 13.89 8.62 16.90
C THR A 400 14.78 9.72 17.52
N ILE A 401 16.09 9.70 17.29
CA ILE A 401 17.07 10.60 17.95
C ILE A 401 17.73 11.59 16.95
N ALA A 402 17.30 11.60 15.68
CA ALA A 402 17.86 12.49 14.64
C ALA A 402 16.95 13.68 14.33
#